data_AF-A0AAV2W324-F1
#
_entry.id   AF-A0AAV2W324-F1
#
_cell.length_a   1.000
_cell.length_b   1.000
_cell.length_c   1.000
_cell.angle_alpha   90.00
_cell.angle_beta   90.00
_cell.angle_gamma   90.00
#
_symmetry.space_group_name_H-M   'P 1'
#
loop_
_entity.id
_entity.type
_entity.pdbx_description
1 polymer ?
#
loop_
_entity_poly.entity_id
_entity_poly.type
_entity_poly.pdbx_seq_one_letter_code
_entity_poly.pdbx_strand_id
1 'polypeptide(L)'
;MTLVPLTDEDREQFVLDNQEAFNYGALEEFGRRDNHFEDDGQIISRETIEQSIDAGEAYRIMREGRPVGGMVGLPDRHERVG
;
A
#
# COMPACT_ATOMS: atom_id res chain seq x y z
N MET A 1 14.94 1.59 -11.83
CA MET A 1 13.71 1.28 -11.08
C MET A 1 12.57 1.29 -12.07
N THR A 2 11.65 0.35 -12.00
CA THR A 2 10.49 0.26 -12.88
C THR A 2 9.22 0.02 -12.08
N LEU A 3 8.08 0.43 -12.62
CA LEU A 3 6.77 0.06 -12.11
C LEU A 3 6.24 -1.10 -12.94
N VAL A 4 5.76 -2.14 -12.27
CA VAL A 4 5.11 -3.29 -12.90
C VAL A 4 3.70 -3.38 -12.33
N PRO A 5 2.64 -3.50 -13.17
CA PRO A 5 1.28 -3.68 -12.67
C PRO A 5 1.19 -4.83 -11.68
N LEU A 6 0.46 -4.63 -10.59
CA LEU A 6 0.19 -5.70 -9.63
C LEU A 6 -0.63 -6.80 -10.32
N THR A 7 -0.27 -8.06 -10.09
CA THR A 7 -1.03 -9.22 -10.56
C THR A 7 -1.84 -9.84 -9.43
N ASP A 8 -2.88 -10.60 -9.78
CA ASP A 8 -3.74 -11.27 -8.79
C ASP A 8 -2.94 -12.24 -7.92
N GLU A 9 -1.93 -12.93 -8.47
CA GLU A 9 -1.09 -13.85 -7.71
C GLU A 9 -0.21 -13.14 -6.67
N ASP A 10 0.10 -11.86 -6.87
CA ASP A 10 0.95 -11.05 -6.01
C ASP A 10 0.14 -10.16 -5.04
N ARG A 11 -1.20 -10.13 -5.18
CA ARG A 11 -2.09 -9.27 -4.39
C ARG A 11 -1.95 -9.51 -2.88
N GLU A 12 -1.91 -10.76 -2.44
CA GLU A 12 -1.78 -11.09 -1.02
C GLU A 12 -0.44 -10.60 -0.44
N GLN A 13 0.66 -10.86 -1.15
CA GLN A 13 1.98 -10.41 -0.70
C GLN A 13 2.07 -8.89 -0.68
N PHE A 14 1.45 -8.21 -1.64
CA PHE A 14 1.40 -6.75 -1.69
C PHE A 14 0.70 -6.14 -0.47
N VAL A 15 -0.38 -6.77 0.00
CA VAL A 15 -1.10 -6.36 1.22
C VAL A 15 -0.19 -6.52 2.44
N LEU A 16 0.44 -7.69 2.60
CA LEU A 16 1.33 -7.97 3.72
C LEU A 16 2.53 -7.00 3.76
N ASP A 17 3.13 -6.71 2.61
CA ASP A 17 4.25 -5.79 2.50
C ASP A 17 3.85 -4.35 2.88
N ASN A 18 2.64 -3.91 2.51
CA ASN A 18 2.13 -2.60 2.94
C ASN A 18 1.92 -2.56 4.45
N GLN A 19 1.28 -3.59 5.02
CA GLN A 19 1.08 -3.68 6.47
C GLN A 19 2.40 -3.61 7.24
N GLU A 20 3.42 -4.36 6.80
CA GLU A 20 4.76 -4.30 7.37
C GLU A 20 5.38 -2.89 7.27
N ALA A 21 5.31 -2.26 6.09
CA ALA A 21 5.87 -0.93 5.86
C ALA A 21 5.21 0.15 6.73
N PHE A 22 3.88 0.12 6.87
CA PHE A 22 3.14 1.06 7.73
C PHE A 22 3.47 0.84 9.21
N ASN A 23 3.55 -0.42 9.66
CA ASN A 23 3.97 -0.73 11.03
C ASN A 23 5.39 -0.24 11.32
N TYR A 24 6.34 -0.53 10.42
CA TYR A 24 7.72 -0.10 10.57
C TYR A 24 7.82 1.43 10.64
N GLY A 25 7.16 2.15 9.72
CA GLY A 25 7.15 3.60 9.73
C GLY A 25 6.58 4.18 11.03
N ALA A 26 5.40 3.72 11.45
CA ALA A 26 4.72 4.27 12.63
C ALA A 26 5.41 3.92 13.97
N LEU A 27 6.00 2.73 14.06
CA LEU A 27 6.58 2.21 15.30
C LEU A 27 8.07 2.55 15.45
N GLU A 28 8.87 2.34 14.40
CA GLU A 28 10.33 2.38 14.46
C GLU A 28 10.90 3.70 13.95
N GLU A 29 10.52 4.15 12.74
CA GLU A 29 11.21 5.27 12.07
C GLU A 29 10.81 6.64 12.65
N PHE A 30 9.56 6.80 13.08
CA PHE A 30 9.07 8.07 13.61
C PHE A 30 8.95 8.12 15.15
N GLY A 31 9.24 7.02 15.84
CA GLY A 31 9.12 6.86 17.29
C GLY A 31 7.66 6.94 17.74
N ARG A 32 6.97 5.79 17.78
CA ARG A 32 5.57 5.59 18.25
C ARG A 32 4.72 6.88 18.21
N ARG A 33 4.43 7.37 17.00
CA ARG A 33 3.60 8.58 16.83
C ARG A 33 2.11 8.28 16.76
N ASP A 34 1.76 7.04 16.45
CA ASP A 34 0.37 6.60 16.39
C ASP A 34 0.20 5.27 17.14
N ASN A 35 -0.77 5.24 18.05
CA ASN A 35 -1.20 4.03 18.76
C ASN A 35 -2.61 3.62 18.30
N HIS A 36 -3.15 4.23 17.24
CA HIS A 36 -4.32 3.70 16.55
C HIS A 36 -3.88 2.51 15.71
N PHE A 37 -4.06 1.34 16.30
CA PHE A 37 -4.04 0.09 15.56
C PHE A 37 -5.46 -0.19 15.08
N GLU A 38 -5.57 -0.66 13.86
CA GLU A 38 -6.77 -1.32 13.35
C GLU A 38 -6.77 -2.80 13.79
N ASP A 39 -7.43 -3.69 13.05
CA ASP A 39 -7.50 -5.11 13.41
C ASP A 39 -6.11 -5.76 13.46
N ASP A 40 -5.94 -6.70 14.39
CA ASP A 40 -4.71 -7.49 14.59
C ASP A 40 -3.42 -6.69 14.84
N GLY A 41 -3.51 -5.47 15.37
CA GLY A 41 -2.34 -4.67 15.73
C GLY A 41 -1.63 -4.04 14.53
N GLN A 42 -2.32 -3.92 13.40
CA GLN A 42 -1.82 -3.31 12.17
C GLN A 42 -2.14 -1.80 12.17
N ILE A 43 -1.21 -0.98 11.68
CA ILE A 43 -1.44 0.47 11.55
C ILE A 43 -2.43 0.80 10.42
N ILE A 44 -2.54 -0.08 9.42
CA ILE A 44 -3.53 -0.01 8.33
C ILE A 44 -4.18 -1.38 8.15
N SER A 45 -5.50 -1.42 8.01
CA SER A 45 -6.24 -2.66 7.77
C SER A 45 -5.95 -3.20 6.39
N ARG A 46 -6.03 -4.54 6.29
CA ARG A 46 -6.15 -5.24 5.02
C ARG A 46 -7.26 -4.64 4.17
N GLU A 47 -8.45 -4.42 4.74
CA GLU A 47 -9.61 -3.89 4.01
C GLU A 47 -9.29 -2.55 3.33
N THR A 48 -8.65 -1.62 4.03
CA THR A 48 -8.29 -0.31 3.45
C THR A 48 -7.32 -0.45 2.27
N ILE A 49 -6.34 -1.36 2.37
CA ILE A 49 -5.40 -1.62 1.28
C ILE A 49 -6.13 -2.26 0.09
N GLU A 50 -6.95 -3.28 0.33
CA GLU A 50 -7.71 -3.97 -0.70
C GLU A 50 -8.67 -3.02 -1.43
N GLN A 51 -9.43 -2.20 -0.69
CA GLN A 51 -10.29 -1.19 -1.28
C GLN A 51 -9.50 -0.18 -2.14
N SER A 52 -8.29 0.18 -1.71
CA SER A 52 -7.44 1.08 -2.49
C SER A 52 -6.98 0.43 -3.80
N ILE A 53 -6.58 -0.86 -3.76
CA ILE A 53 -6.22 -1.64 -4.95
C ILE A 53 -7.42 -1.72 -5.90
N ASP A 54 -8.60 -2.05 -5.38
CA ASP A 54 -9.81 -2.26 -6.18
C ASP A 54 -10.34 -0.95 -6.78
N ALA A 55 -10.12 0.19 -6.12
CA ALA A 55 -10.56 1.52 -6.57
C ALA A 55 -9.50 2.27 -7.40
N GLY A 56 -8.30 1.72 -7.56
CA GLY A 56 -7.16 2.40 -8.15
C GLY A 56 -6.33 1.54 -9.09
N GLU A 57 -5.14 2.04 -9.40
CA GLU A 57 -4.13 1.30 -10.14
C GLU A 57 -2.97 0.95 -9.20
N ALA A 58 -2.73 -0.34 -8.99
CA ALA A 58 -1.68 -0.84 -8.11
C ALA A 58 -0.45 -1.31 -8.89
N TYR A 59 0.74 -0.98 -8.38
CA TYR A 59 2.02 -1.28 -9.02
C TYR A 59 3.06 -1.75 -8.00
N ARG A 60 3.88 -2.72 -8.40
CA ARG A 60 5.14 -3.05 -7.75
C ARG A 60 6.26 -2.12 -8.21
N ILE A 61 7.02 -1.61 -7.25
CA ILE A 61 8.27 -0.91 -7.50
C ILE A 61 9.39 -1.95 -7.58
N MET A 62 10.02 -2.08 -8.75
CA MET A 62 11.05 -3.09 -9.00
C MET A 62 12.44 -2.46 -9.10
N ARG A 63 13.44 -3.10 -8.48
CA ARG A 63 14.87 -2.79 -8.64
C ARG A 63 15.63 -4.08 -8.87
N GLU A 64 16.37 -4.15 -9.99
CA GLU A 64 17.17 -5.34 -10.35
C GLU A 64 16.36 -6.65 -10.35
N GLY A 65 15.11 -6.59 -10.81
CA GLY A 65 14.19 -7.73 -10.87
C GLY A 65 13.56 -8.12 -9.53
N ARG A 66 13.79 -7.37 -8.45
CA ARG A 66 13.21 -7.61 -7.13
C ARG A 66 12.20 -6.53 -6.75
N PRO A 67 11.08 -6.88 -6.10
CA PRO A 67 10.19 -5.89 -5.52
C PRO A 67 10.91 -5.19 -4.36
N VAL A 68 10.80 -3.87 -4.31
CA VAL A 68 11.35 -3.02 -3.24
C VAL A 68 10.29 -2.10 -2.62
N GLY A 69 9.04 -2.20 -3.06
CA GLY A 69 7.92 -1.43 -2.56
C GLY A 69 6.68 -1.57 -3.44
N GLY A 70 5.61 -0.88 -3.04
CA GLY A 70 4.34 -0.84 -3.75
C GLY A 70 3.81 0.59 -3.83
N MET A 71 2.97 0.85 -4.82
CA MET A 71 2.22 2.10 -4.96
C MET A 71 0.81 1.77 -5.42
N VAL A 72 -0.17 2.47 -4.84
CA VAL A 72 -1.54 2.53 -5.35
C VAL A 72 -1.84 3.96 -5.76
N GLY A 73 -2.17 4.17 -7.03
CA GLY A 73 -2.61 5.45 -7.56
C GLY A 73 -4.13 5.49 -7.66
N LEU A 74 -4.77 6.41 -6.95
CA LEU A 74 -6.20 6.65 -7.10
C LEU A 74 -6.42 7.68 -8.22
N PRO A 75 -7.42 7.49 -9.10
CA PRO A 75 -7.73 8.45 -10.14
C PRO A 75 -8.13 9.80 -9.51
N ASP A 76 -7.69 10.89 -10.13
CA ASP A 76 -8.05 12.24 -9.72
C ASP A 76 -9.58 12.41 -9.79
N ARG A 77 -10.18 12.93 -8.71
CA ARG A 77 -11.64 13.14 -8.59
C ARG A 77 -12.04 14.56 -8.99
N HIS A 78 -11.30 15.21 -9.88
CA HIS A 78 -11.73 16.49 -10.43
C HIS A 78 -13.01 16.29 -11.27
N GLU A 79 -14.17 16.59 -10.66
CA GLU A 79 -15.41 16.81 -11.38
C GLU A 79 -15.13 17.90 -12.44
N ARG A 80 -15.27 17.54 -13.72
CA ARG A 80 -15.35 18.55 -14.77
C ARG A 80 -16.64 19.33 -14.51
N VAL A 81 -16.52 20.46 -13.85
CA VAL A 81 -17.49 21.56 -13.97
C VAL A 81 -17.52 21.95 -15.45
N GLY A 82 -18.55 21.49 -16.14
CA GLY A 82 -18.88 21.89 -17.51
C GLY A 82 -19.57 23.24 -17.57
#